data_AF-A0A7W9E6S5-F1
#
_entry.id   AF-A0A7W9E6S5-F1
#
_cell.length_a   1.000
_cell.length_b   1.000
_cell.length_c   1.000
_cell.angle_alpha   90.00
_cell.angle_beta   90.00
_cell.angle_gamma   90.00
#
_symmetry.space_group_name_H-M   'P 1'
#
loop_
_entity.id
_entity.type
_entity.pdbx_description
1 polymer ?
#
loop_
_entity_poly.entity_id
_entity_poly.type
_entity_poly.pdbx_seq_one_letter_code
_entity_poly.pdbx_strand_id
1 'polypeptide(L)'
;MAQKPDRDELVRRDAEARETCRQRVREAVQRRGLASVMNQTRWEKLVAAIQRLPFAPAYYVQDVLGPREALLWDFKSTSTGCWCAECLGPFHAIEWMWIIPRLWRQDGALLAPTLVVDCSIALRSELNRAHVPYFEDARGFWIQGYSGGDPTLGPPEQAA
;
A
#
# COMPACT_ATOMS: atom_id res chain seq x y z
N MET A 1 -23.20 26.15 24.99
CA MET A 1 -23.29 25.43 23.70
C MET A 1 -22.02 25.71 22.94
N ALA A 2 -21.20 24.70 22.61
CA ALA A 2 -19.97 24.94 21.84
C ALA A 2 -20.36 25.33 20.39
N GLN A 3 -19.86 26.45 19.91
CA GLN A 3 -20.07 26.89 18.53
C GLN A 3 -19.38 25.87 17.60
N LYS A 4 -20.12 25.34 16.61
CA LYS A 4 -19.53 24.40 15.64
C LYS A 4 -18.43 25.14 14.87
N PRO A 5 -17.25 24.53 14.68
CA PRO A 5 -16.18 25.15 13.93
C PRO A 5 -16.63 25.42 12.50
N ASP A 6 -16.23 26.57 11.96
CA ASP A 6 -16.49 26.93 10.57
C ASP A 6 -15.57 26.11 9.63
N ARG A 7 -15.92 26.08 8.33
CA ARG A 7 -15.17 25.40 7.27
C ARG A 7 -13.69 25.80 7.27
N ASP A 8 -13.35 27.07 7.42
CA ASP A 8 -11.97 27.54 7.34
C ASP A 8 -11.15 27.04 8.54
N GLU A 9 -11.78 26.99 9.72
CA GLU A 9 -11.19 26.39 10.91
C GLU A 9 -10.94 24.88 10.72
N LEU A 10 -11.88 24.15 10.11
CA LEU A 10 -11.72 22.73 9.82
C LEU A 10 -10.57 22.47 8.85
N VAL A 11 -10.45 23.28 7.79
CA VAL A 11 -9.35 23.18 6.81
C VAL A 11 -7.99 23.42 7.48
N ARG A 12 -7.88 24.44 8.33
CA ARG A 12 -6.66 24.73 9.07
C ARG A 12 -6.28 23.56 9.99
N ARG A 13 -7.23 23.02 10.76
CA ARG A 13 -7.00 21.89 11.67
C ARG A 13 -6.54 20.65 10.92
N ASP A 14 -7.12 20.36 9.75
CA ASP A 14 -6.69 19.24 8.89
C ASP A 14 -5.27 19.45 8.35
N ALA A 15 -4.92 20.66 7.92
CA ALA A 15 -3.56 21.00 7.48
C ALA A 15 -2.52 20.82 8.62
N GLU A 16 -2.83 21.32 9.82
CA GLU A 16 -1.98 21.16 11.01
C GLU A 16 -1.81 19.68 11.40
N ALA A 17 -2.89 18.90 11.35
CA ALA A 17 -2.85 17.47 11.63
C ALA A 17 -1.98 16.71 10.61
N ARG A 18 -2.07 17.06 9.32
CA ARG A 18 -1.24 16.47 8.26
C ARG A 18 0.23 16.79 8.42
N GLU A 19 0.58 18.03 8.77
CA GLU A 19 1.97 18.40 9.01
C GLU A 19 2.52 17.70 10.25
N THR A 20 1.74 17.63 11.33
CA THR A 20 2.09 16.88 12.54
C THR A 20 2.32 15.40 12.24
N CYS A 21 1.44 14.79 11.42
CA CYS A 21 1.59 13.40 10.97
C CYS A 21 2.91 13.22 10.19
N ARG A 22 3.18 14.09 9.22
CA ARG A 22 4.39 14.06 8.41
C ARG A 22 5.66 14.15 9.26
N GLN A 23 5.68 15.04 10.25
CA GLN A 23 6.81 15.18 11.17
C GLN A 23 7.02 13.91 12.01
N ARG A 24 5.95 13.34 12.57
CA ARG A 24 6.01 12.09 13.35
C ARG A 24 6.51 10.91 12.52
N VAL A 25 6.04 10.79 11.27
CA VAL A 25 6.53 9.78 10.33
C VAL A 25 8.03 9.95 10.09
N ARG A 26 8.49 11.17 9.82
CA ARG A 26 9.91 11.47 9.59
C ARG A 26 10.78 11.05 10.77
N GLU A 27 10.35 11.36 11.99
CA GLU A 27 11.06 10.96 13.21
C GLU A 27 11.09 9.44 13.40
N ALA A 28 9.98 8.75 13.12
CA ALA A 28 9.91 7.30 13.21
C ALA A 28 10.83 6.60 12.18
N VAL A 29 10.82 7.08 10.94
CA VAL A 29 11.69 6.62 9.84
C VAL A 29 13.16 6.81 10.21
N GLN A 30 13.53 8.00 10.71
CA GLN A 30 14.90 8.31 11.15
C GLN A 30 15.35 7.42 12.31
N ARG A 31 14.51 7.27 13.35
CA ARG A 31 14.81 6.43 14.52
C ARG A 31 15.05 4.97 14.13
N ARG A 32 14.35 4.49 13.10
CA ARG A 32 14.44 3.11 12.60
C ARG A 32 15.52 2.93 11.53
N GLY A 33 16.23 4.00 11.14
CA GLY A 33 17.26 3.94 10.11
C GLY A 33 16.72 3.60 8.71
N LEU A 34 15.46 3.96 8.42
CA LEU A 34 14.86 3.70 7.12
C LEU A 34 15.11 4.88 6.16
N ALA A 35 15.31 4.58 4.89
CA ALA A 35 15.40 5.55 3.79
C ALA A 35 14.12 5.54 2.96
N SER A 36 13.73 6.69 2.41
CA SER A 36 12.57 6.77 1.51
C SER A 36 12.88 6.12 0.16
N VAL A 37 12.03 5.20 -0.25
CA VAL A 37 12.10 4.50 -1.53
C VAL A 37 11.02 5.02 -2.48
N MET A 38 9.82 5.28 -1.96
CA MET A 38 8.71 5.83 -2.74
C MET A 38 8.39 7.25 -2.29
N ASN A 39 8.51 8.19 -3.23
CA ASN A 39 8.02 9.56 -3.05
C ASN A 39 6.60 9.71 -3.64
N GLN A 40 5.99 10.87 -3.43
CA GLN A 40 4.65 11.21 -3.94
C GLN A 40 4.46 10.82 -5.42
N THR A 41 5.39 11.24 -6.27
CA THR A 41 5.31 10.99 -7.72
C THR A 41 5.42 9.50 -8.07
N ARG A 42 6.23 8.71 -7.35
CA ARG A 42 6.31 7.26 -7.57
C ARG A 42 5.03 6.55 -7.15
N TRP A 43 4.40 6.97 -6.05
CA TRP A 43 3.10 6.46 -5.64
C TRP A 43 2.00 6.79 -6.66
N GLU A 44 1.97 8.02 -7.18
CA GLU A 44 1.04 8.41 -8.25
C GLU A 44 1.25 7.60 -9.52
N LYS A 45 2.51 7.34 -9.91
CA LYS A 45 2.84 6.45 -11.03
C LYS A 45 2.35 5.03 -10.80
N LEU A 46 2.49 4.50 -9.59
CA LEU A 46 1.94 3.19 -9.22
C LEU A 46 0.42 3.18 -9.40
N VAL A 47 -0.30 4.15 -8.83
CA VAL A 47 -1.77 4.23 -8.97
C VAL A 47 -2.18 4.29 -10.45
N ALA A 48 -1.52 5.12 -11.25
CA ALA A 48 -1.78 5.20 -12.70
C ALA A 48 -1.45 3.90 -13.44
N ALA A 49 -0.45 3.15 -12.99
CA ALA A 49 -0.08 1.86 -13.55
C ALA A 49 -1.15 0.79 -13.25
N ILE A 50 -1.68 0.79 -12.02
CA ILE A 50 -2.78 -0.10 -11.61
C ILE A 50 -4.06 0.13 -12.42
N GLN A 51 -4.39 1.39 -12.74
CA GLN A 51 -5.57 1.72 -13.54
C GLN A 51 -5.55 1.13 -14.95
N ARG A 52 -4.40 0.65 -15.44
CA ARG A 52 -4.25 0.02 -16.77
C ARG A 52 -4.35 -1.50 -16.73
N LEU A 53 -4.45 -2.09 -15.54
CA LEU A 53 -4.59 -3.53 -15.37
C LEU A 53 -6.01 -3.98 -15.75
N PRO A 54 -6.20 -5.27 -16.10
CA PRO A 54 -7.52 -5.82 -16.39
C PRO A 54 -8.51 -5.70 -15.21
N PHE A 55 -7.99 -5.57 -13.99
CA PHE A 55 -8.75 -5.24 -12.78
C PHE A 55 -7.84 -4.54 -11.77
N ALA A 56 -8.44 -3.84 -10.81
CA ALA A 56 -7.71 -3.23 -9.69
C ALA A 56 -7.43 -4.30 -8.61
N PRO A 57 -6.18 -4.77 -8.45
CA PRO A 57 -5.85 -5.83 -7.50
C PRO A 57 -6.10 -5.37 -6.07
N ALA A 58 -6.45 -6.32 -5.19
CA ALA A 58 -6.48 -6.06 -3.76
C ALA A 58 -5.07 -5.75 -3.24
N TYR A 59 -4.98 -5.05 -2.12
CA TYR A 59 -3.72 -4.75 -1.49
C TYR A 59 -3.86 -4.62 0.04
N TYR A 60 -2.74 -4.80 0.71
CA TYR A 60 -2.55 -4.48 2.13
C TYR A 60 -1.50 -3.37 2.26
N VAL A 61 -1.68 -2.50 3.24
CA VAL A 61 -0.76 -1.40 3.54
C VAL A 61 -0.41 -1.46 5.02
N GLN A 62 0.88 -1.28 5.32
CA GLN A 62 1.35 -0.95 6.66
C GLN A 62 1.78 0.50 6.69
N ASP A 63 1.22 1.26 7.62
CA ASP A 63 1.69 2.61 7.91
C ASP A 63 2.85 2.60 8.90
N VAL A 64 3.77 3.54 8.74
CA VAL A 64 4.94 3.75 9.62
C VAL A 64 4.53 3.97 11.08
N LEU A 65 3.42 4.67 11.31
CA LEU A 65 2.88 4.96 12.63
C LEU A 65 1.74 4.03 13.03
N GLY A 66 1.31 3.15 12.13
CA GLY A 66 0.23 2.22 12.36
C GLY A 66 0.66 1.07 13.28
N PRO A 67 -0.30 0.42 13.97
CA PRO A 67 -0.01 -0.84 14.63
C PRO A 67 0.49 -1.85 13.60
N ARG A 68 1.39 -2.75 13.99
CA ARG A 68 1.76 -3.88 13.16
C ARG A 68 0.77 -5.00 13.35
N GLU A 69 0.05 -5.32 12.30
CA GLU A 69 -0.86 -6.45 12.29
C GLU A 69 -0.18 -7.66 11.65
N ALA A 70 -0.46 -8.84 12.19
CA ALA A 70 -0.04 -10.07 11.56
C ALA A 70 -0.75 -10.17 10.21
N LEU A 71 0.03 -10.31 9.14
CA LEU A 71 -0.52 -10.59 7.83
C LEU A 71 -1.33 -11.88 7.89
N LEU A 72 -2.61 -11.81 7.57
CA LEU A 72 -3.41 -13.01 7.34
C LEU A 72 -2.87 -13.64 6.05
N TRP A 73 -2.30 -14.83 6.17
CA TRP A 73 -1.55 -15.51 5.11
C TRP A 73 -2.41 -16.02 3.94
N ASP A 74 -3.71 -15.73 3.92
CA ASP A 74 -4.56 -16.11 2.80
C ASP A 74 -4.44 -15.11 1.65
N PHE A 75 -3.58 -15.45 0.68
CA PHE A 75 -3.38 -14.67 -0.54
C PHE A 75 -4.54 -14.85 -1.55
N LYS A 76 -5.59 -15.63 -1.22
CA LYS A 76 -6.75 -15.83 -2.08
C LYS A 76 -7.79 -14.73 -1.88
N SER A 77 -7.48 -13.53 -2.33
CA SER A 77 -8.44 -12.41 -2.28
C SER A 77 -9.63 -12.67 -3.19
N THR A 78 -10.84 -12.56 -2.63
CA THR A 78 -12.11 -12.58 -3.39
C THR A 78 -12.60 -11.19 -3.77
N SER A 79 -11.81 -10.16 -3.45
CA SER A 79 -12.17 -8.75 -3.61
C SER A 79 -11.16 -8.02 -4.48
N THR A 80 -11.62 -6.95 -5.13
CA THR A 80 -10.76 -5.94 -5.79
C THR A 80 -10.32 -4.88 -4.78
N GLY A 81 -9.24 -4.16 -5.09
CA GLY A 81 -8.74 -3.07 -4.26
C GLY A 81 -9.38 -1.72 -4.59
N CYS A 82 -9.47 -0.82 -3.59
CA CYS A 82 -9.89 0.56 -3.80
C CYS A 82 -8.66 1.48 -3.94
N TRP A 83 -8.28 1.82 -5.17
CA TRP A 83 -7.08 2.62 -5.45
C TRP A 83 -7.32 4.13 -5.51
N CYS A 84 -8.35 4.64 -4.81
CA CYS A 84 -8.61 6.08 -4.75
C CYS A 84 -7.67 6.79 -3.76
N ALA A 85 -7.50 8.10 -3.94
CA ALA A 85 -6.57 8.90 -3.13
C ALA A 85 -6.97 8.92 -1.64
N GLU A 86 -8.26 8.82 -1.35
CA GLU A 86 -8.80 8.78 0.00
C GLU A 86 -8.49 7.46 0.73
N CYS A 87 -8.36 6.35 0.01
CA CYS A 87 -8.08 5.03 0.57
C CYS A 87 -6.59 4.71 0.68
N LEU A 88 -5.75 5.40 -0.09
CA LEU A 88 -4.29 5.21 -0.08
C LEU A 88 -3.53 6.36 0.61
N GLY A 89 -4.23 7.43 0.96
CA GLY A 89 -3.64 8.62 1.53
C GLY A 89 -3.48 8.54 3.05
N PRO A 90 -2.42 9.17 3.61
CA PRO A 90 -1.38 9.89 2.90
C PRO A 90 -0.20 8.98 2.51
N PHE A 91 0.27 9.07 1.26
CA PHE A 91 1.36 8.21 0.75
C PHE A 91 2.67 8.26 1.57
N HIS A 92 2.97 9.40 2.20
CA HIS A 92 4.17 9.51 3.02
C HIS A 92 4.10 8.68 4.31
N ALA A 93 2.91 8.25 4.74
CA ALA A 93 2.78 7.38 5.92
C ALA A 93 2.99 5.90 5.60
N ILE A 94 2.92 5.49 4.33
CA ILE A 94 3.02 4.10 3.91
C ILE A 94 4.46 3.60 4.10
N GLU A 95 4.63 2.58 4.95
CA GLU A 95 5.89 1.86 5.12
C GLU A 95 6.08 0.84 4.00
N TRP A 96 5.08 0.00 3.76
CA TRP A 96 5.06 -0.95 2.66
C TRP A 96 3.64 -1.24 2.21
N MET A 97 3.51 -1.73 0.99
CA MET A 97 2.29 -2.19 0.36
C MET A 97 2.50 -3.59 -0.22
N TRP A 98 1.54 -4.48 -0.02
CA TRP A 98 1.49 -5.80 -0.62
C TRP A 98 0.30 -5.89 -1.56
N ILE A 99 0.56 -6.10 -2.85
CA ILE A 99 -0.45 -6.18 -3.91
C ILE A 99 -0.70 -7.65 -4.24
N ILE A 100 -1.98 -8.04 -4.27
CA ILE A 100 -2.44 -9.38 -4.58
C ILE A 100 -2.95 -9.41 -6.02
N PRO A 101 -2.17 -9.95 -6.98
CA PRO A 101 -2.48 -9.88 -8.42
C PRO A 101 -3.52 -10.91 -8.88
N ARG A 102 -4.05 -11.73 -7.97
CA ARG A 102 -4.98 -12.81 -8.28
C ARG A 102 -6.33 -12.54 -7.64
N LEU A 103 -7.38 -12.57 -8.46
CA LEU A 103 -8.75 -12.52 -7.99
C LEU A 103 -9.33 -13.93 -7.99
N TRP A 104 -9.88 -14.31 -6.85
CA TRP A 104 -10.52 -15.59 -6.62
C TRP A 104 -12.03 -15.40 -6.48
N ARG A 105 -12.79 -16.46 -6.69
CA ARG A 105 -14.23 -16.48 -6.43
C ARG A 105 -14.52 -17.57 -5.42
N GLN A 106 -15.30 -17.21 -4.40
CA GLN A 106 -15.79 -18.17 -3.42
C GLN A 106 -17.17 -18.67 -3.87
N ASP A 107 -17.24 -19.90 -4.35
CA ASP A 107 -18.47 -20.51 -4.86
C ASP A 107 -19.31 -21.18 -3.74
N GLY A 108 -18.80 -21.20 -2.50
CA GLY A 108 -19.48 -21.68 -1.30
C GLY A 108 -18.54 -21.74 -0.10
N ALA A 109 -19.06 -21.66 1.13
CA ALA A 109 -18.24 -21.55 2.35
C ALA A 109 -17.32 -22.75 2.63
N LEU A 110 -17.66 -23.93 2.09
CA LEU A 110 -16.90 -25.18 2.28
C LEU A 110 -16.06 -25.55 1.05
N LEU A 111 -16.16 -24.80 -0.06
CA LEU A 111 -15.43 -25.07 -1.28
C LEU A 111 -14.14 -24.25 -1.28
N ALA A 112 -13.09 -24.81 -1.89
CA ALA A 112 -11.88 -24.04 -2.14
C ALA A 112 -12.18 -22.92 -3.15
N PRO A 113 -11.64 -21.69 -2.96
CA PRO A 113 -11.83 -20.62 -3.92
C PRO A 113 -11.26 -20.99 -5.30
N THR A 114 -11.98 -20.59 -6.36
CA THR A 114 -11.56 -20.78 -7.75
C THR A 114 -10.84 -19.54 -8.26
N LEU A 115 -9.68 -19.70 -8.91
CA LEU A 115 -8.98 -18.57 -9.55
C LEU A 115 -9.79 -18.05 -10.73
N VAL A 116 -10.12 -16.76 -10.73
CA VAL A 116 -10.88 -16.11 -11.81
C VAL A 116 -9.95 -15.45 -12.80
N VAL A 117 -9.00 -14.66 -12.30
CA VAL A 117 -8.06 -13.91 -13.13
C VAL A 117 -6.77 -13.66 -12.37
N ASP A 118 -5.65 -13.72 -13.09
CA ASP A 118 -4.31 -13.40 -12.61
C ASP A 118 -3.71 -12.29 -13.49
N CYS A 119 -3.42 -11.14 -12.90
CA CYS A 119 -2.81 -10.00 -13.59
C CYS A 119 -1.30 -9.88 -13.34
N SER A 120 -0.63 -10.89 -12.76
CA SER A 120 0.79 -10.82 -12.35
C SER A 120 1.72 -10.39 -13.49
N ILE A 121 1.52 -10.90 -14.71
CA ILE A 121 2.34 -10.52 -15.88
C ILE A 121 2.12 -9.05 -16.24
N ALA A 122 0.87 -8.61 -16.29
CA ALA A 122 0.52 -7.23 -16.61
C ALA A 122 1.02 -6.26 -15.53
N LEU A 123 0.83 -6.62 -14.25
CA LEU A 123 1.33 -5.86 -13.10
C LEU A 123 2.85 -5.72 -13.15
N ARG A 124 3.59 -6.82 -13.35
CA ARG A 124 5.05 -6.79 -13.47
C ARG A 124 5.51 -5.85 -14.59
N SER A 125 4.87 -5.94 -15.77
CA SER A 125 5.17 -5.06 -16.90
C SER A 125 4.93 -3.58 -16.57
N GLU A 126 3.82 -3.29 -15.91
CA GLU A 126 3.44 -1.93 -15.50
C GLU A 126 4.38 -1.36 -14.42
N LEU A 127 4.76 -2.15 -13.42
CA LEU A 127 5.73 -1.75 -12.38
C LEU A 127 7.11 -1.45 -12.98
N ASN A 128 7.59 -2.32 -13.88
CA ASN A 128 8.85 -2.11 -14.60
C ASN A 128 8.81 -0.82 -15.43
N ARG A 129 7.72 -0.59 -16.18
CA ARG A 129 7.52 0.63 -16.98
C ARG A 129 7.49 1.88 -16.12
N ALA A 130 6.85 1.81 -14.95
CA ALA A 130 6.75 2.91 -14.00
C ALA A 130 8.06 3.13 -13.20
N HIS A 131 9.04 2.24 -13.33
CA HIS A 131 10.27 2.21 -12.52
C HIS A 131 9.97 2.19 -11.01
N VAL A 132 8.92 1.43 -10.64
CA VAL A 132 8.57 1.21 -9.23
C VAL A 132 9.36 0.00 -8.75
N PRO A 133 10.20 0.13 -7.71
CA PRO A 133 10.92 -1.01 -7.14
C PRO A 133 9.93 -1.92 -6.41
N TYR A 134 10.07 -3.23 -6.61
CA TYR A 134 9.27 -4.24 -5.93
C TYR A 134 10.08 -5.50 -5.62
N PHE A 135 9.60 -6.25 -4.64
CA PHE A 135 9.95 -7.66 -4.44
C PHE A 135 8.75 -8.52 -4.83
N GLU A 136 8.98 -9.63 -5.51
CA GLU A 136 7.93 -10.55 -5.92
C GLU A 136 8.16 -11.92 -5.28
N ASP A 137 7.09 -12.48 -4.72
CA ASP A 137 7.07 -13.86 -4.23
C ASP A 137 5.81 -14.60 -4.74
N ALA A 138 5.60 -15.83 -4.25
CA ALA A 138 4.42 -16.62 -4.64
C ALA A 138 3.08 -15.98 -4.24
N ARG A 139 3.08 -15.05 -3.29
CA ARG A 139 1.91 -14.43 -2.66
C ARG A 139 1.53 -13.11 -3.35
N GLY A 140 2.50 -12.37 -3.88
CA GLY A 140 2.24 -11.18 -4.67
C GLY A 140 3.44 -10.25 -4.80
N PHE A 141 3.14 -8.95 -4.90
CA PHE A 141 4.13 -7.90 -5.15
C PHE A 141 4.23 -6.98 -3.95
N TRP A 142 5.44 -6.80 -3.43
CA TRP A 142 5.75 -5.97 -2.29
C TRP A 142 6.42 -4.69 -2.75
N ILE A 143 5.88 -3.55 -2.35
CA ILE A 143 6.41 -2.23 -2.64
C ILE A 143 6.75 -1.57 -1.31
N GLN A 144 8.00 -1.16 -1.13
CA GLN A 144 8.44 -0.48 0.08
C GLN A 144 8.32 1.03 -0.11
N GLY A 145 7.60 1.70 0.79
CA GLY A 145 7.64 3.15 0.92
C GLY A 145 8.94 3.62 1.56
N TYR A 146 9.39 2.87 2.56
CA TYR A 146 10.65 3.07 3.27
C TYR A 146 11.40 1.74 3.44
N SER A 147 12.74 1.76 3.34
CA SER A 147 13.59 0.57 3.47
C SER A 147 14.86 0.85 4.27
N GLY A 148 15.28 -0.12 5.07
CA GLY A 148 16.60 -0.12 5.71
C GLY A 148 17.72 -0.73 4.85
N GLY A 149 17.39 -1.19 3.63
CA GLY A 149 18.30 -1.90 2.73
C GLY A 149 17.82 -1.87 1.28
N ASP A 150 18.10 -2.93 0.53
CA ASP A 150 17.60 -3.06 -0.84
C ASP A 150 16.08 -3.34 -0.84
N PRO A 151 15.25 -2.45 -1.43
CA PRO A 151 13.80 -2.60 -1.42
C PRO A 151 13.29 -3.78 -2.25
N THR A 152 14.16 -4.41 -3.06
CA THR A 152 13.83 -5.57 -3.88
C THR A 152 14.03 -6.91 -3.15
N LEU A 153 14.49 -6.90 -1.89
CA LEU A 153 14.71 -8.10 -1.07
C LEU A 153 13.52 -8.45 -0.14
N GLY A 154 12.41 -7.71 -0.25
CA GLY A 154 11.20 -7.94 0.55
C GLY A 154 11.28 -7.34 1.97
N PRO A 155 10.16 -7.26 2.71
CA PRO A 155 10.16 -6.73 4.07
C PRO A 155 10.97 -7.62 5.04
N PRO A 156 11.78 -7.04 5.94
CA PRO A 156 12.70 -7.78 6.81
C PRO A 156 12.00 -8.76 7.78
N GLU A 157 10.70 -8.58 8.02
CA GLU A 157 9.88 -9.44 8.88
C GLU A 157 9.45 -10.76 8.19
N GLN A 158 9.87 -10.97 6.94
CA GLN A 158 9.56 -12.16 6.14
C GLN A 158 10.73 -13.15 5.99
N ALA A 159 11.87 -12.90 6.66
CA ALA A 159 13.07 -13.74 6.61
C ALA A 159 13.17 -14.75 7.78
N ALA A 160 12.08 -15.02 8.49
CA ALA A 160 12.01 -15.98 9.60
C ALA A 160 11.20 -17.23 9.22
#